data_AF-A0AA91A676-F1
#
_entry.id   AF-A0AA91A676-F1
#
_cell.length_a   1.000
_cell.length_b   1.000
_cell.length_c   1.000
_cell.angle_alpha   90.00
_cell.angle_beta   90.00
_cell.angle_gamma   90.00
#
_symmetry.space_group_name_H-M   'P 1'
#
loop_
_entity.id
_entity.type
_entity.pdbx_description
1 polymer ?
#
loop_
_entity_poly.entity_id
_entity_poly.type
_entity_poly.pdbx_seq_one_letter_code
_entity_poly.pdbx_strand_id
1 'polypeptide(L)'
;MRDYKIVASEPYCCVTAILESILLKHGYVFNQVMIADYFGLTVPADEYAQLSKTFKNLKVSDDIREYGLHLDANGFNTFFSENNIALRETFIKASELSELNFESVLDAIPCDSDVIFFFDYGYLYKETRNIGVGHDGVYLSKSKDELYYLDPGPRRLGVNSVKIEDMLFAIKAAYAGGGISVITKK
;
A
#
# COMPACT_ATOMS: atom_id res chain seq x y z
N MET A 1 -1.36 -3.80 19.34
CA MET A 1 -1.19 -2.89 18.19
C MET A 1 0.02 -3.40 17.42
N ARG A 2 -0.08 -3.53 16.09
CA ARG A 2 1.07 -3.92 15.27
C ARG A 2 2.10 -2.78 15.31
N ASP A 3 3.38 -3.11 15.45
CA ASP A 3 4.46 -2.13 15.51
C ASP A 3 5.33 -2.24 14.26
N TYR A 4 5.65 -1.10 13.65
CA TYR A 4 6.42 -0.99 12.42
C TYR A 4 7.36 0.20 12.53
N LYS A 5 8.55 0.04 11.95
CA LYS A 5 9.40 1.20 11.68
C LYS A 5 8.72 2.06 10.62
N ILE A 6 8.60 3.35 10.90
CA ILE A 6 8.07 4.31 9.92
C ILE A 6 9.10 4.53 8.82
N VAL A 7 8.73 4.23 7.59
CA VAL A 7 9.52 4.53 6.38
C VAL A 7 8.79 5.62 5.62
N ALA A 8 9.46 6.77 5.46
CA ALA A 8 8.92 7.85 4.64
C ALA A 8 9.05 7.47 3.16
N SER A 9 7.95 7.63 2.43
CA SER A 9 7.92 7.41 0.98
C SER A 9 8.81 8.42 0.26
N GLU A 10 9.69 7.91 -0.59
CA GLU A 10 10.22 8.66 -1.74
C GLU A 10 9.06 9.00 -2.71
N PRO A 11 9.24 9.92 -3.66
CA PRO A 11 8.20 10.22 -4.65
C PRO A 11 7.69 8.96 -5.35
N TYR A 12 6.37 8.79 -5.37
CA TYR A 12 5.66 7.65 -6.01
C TYR A 12 5.88 6.28 -5.34
N CYS A 13 6.61 6.21 -4.23
CA CYS A 13 7.04 4.98 -3.59
C CYS A 13 6.15 4.50 -2.42
N CYS A 14 4.90 4.94 -2.31
CA CYS A 14 4.05 4.66 -1.14
C CYS A 14 3.97 3.16 -0.82
N VAL A 15 3.63 2.34 -1.83
CA VAL A 15 3.56 0.87 -1.72
C VAL A 15 4.90 0.26 -1.33
N THR A 16 6.00 0.78 -1.89
CA THR A 16 7.34 0.24 -1.62
C THR A 16 7.85 0.60 -0.23
N ALA A 17 7.46 1.76 0.31
CA ALA A 17 7.81 2.19 1.67
C ALA A 17 7.04 1.38 2.73
N ILE A 18 5.76 1.09 2.46
CA ILE A 18 4.98 0.16 3.29
C ILE A 18 5.56 -1.25 3.23
N LEU A 19 5.91 -1.75 2.04
CA LEU A 19 6.50 -3.07 1.91
C LEU A 19 7.87 -3.14 2.61
N GLU A 20 8.71 -2.12 2.51
CA GLU A 20 9.97 -2.00 3.29
C GLU A 20 9.68 -2.10 4.80
N SER A 21 8.68 -1.38 5.30
CA SER A 21 8.30 -1.40 6.73
C SER A 21 7.91 -2.82 7.19
N ILE A 22 7.15 -3.54 6.37
CA ILE A 22 6.74 -4.94 6.64
C ILE A 22 7.94 -5.88 6.58
N LEU A 23 8.78 -5.77 5.54
CA LEU A 23 9.96 -6.61 5.38
C LEU A 23 10.96 -6.45 6.54
N LEU A 24 11.18 -5.20 6.98
CA LEU A 24 12.03 -4.90 8.13
C LEU A 24 11.49 -5.53 9.42
N LYS A 25 10.16 -5.48 9.65
CA LYS A 25 9.52 -6.14 10.80
C LYS A 25 9.79 -7.65 10.81
N HIS A 26 9.90 -8.28 9.64
CA HIS A 26 10.21 -9.72 9.52
C HIS A 26 11.69 -10.04 9.36
N GLY A 27 12.59 -9.04 9.49
CA GLY A 27 14.04 -9.23 9.47
C GLY A 27 14.66 -9.31 8.07
N TYR A 28 13.92 -8.94 7.02
CA TYR A 28 14.44 -8.84 5.65
C TYR A 28 14.96 -7.43 5.38
N VAL A 29 16.08 -7.33 4.67
CA VAL A 29 16.75 -6.05 4.37
C VAL A 29 16.52 -5.71 2.90
N PHE A 30 15.43 -5.02 2.63
CA PHE A 30 15.11 -4.38 1.35
C PHE A 30 14.77 -2.93 1.62
N ASN A 31 15.15 -2.02 0.73
CA ASN A 31 14.69 -0.65 0.76
C ASN A 31 13.71 -0.37 -0.39
N GLN A 32 12.95 0.72 -0.29
CA GLN A 32 11.95 1.10 -1.27
C GLN A 32 12.52 1.24 -2.70
N VAL A 33 13.79 1.62 -2.87
CA VAL A 33 14.45 1.68 -4.20
C VAL A 33 14.65 0.29 -4.78
N MET A 34 15.12 -0.68 -4.01
CA MET A 34 15.30 -2.07 -4.46
C MET A 34 13.96 -2.69 -4.86
N ILE A 35 12.90 -2.40 -4.09
CA ILE A 35 11.55 -2.90 -4.36
C ILE A 35 11.00 -2.23 -5.63
N ALA A 36 11.15 -0.92 -5.77
CA ALA A 36 10.75 -0.18 -6.96
C ALA A 36 11.48 -0.66 -8.21
N ASP A 37 12.79 -0.94 -8.12
CA ASP A 37 13.58 -1.47 -9.23
C ASP A 37 13.11 -2.87 -9.67
N TYR A 38 12.61 -3.68 -8.73
CA TYR A 38 12.06 -4.99 -9.04
C TYR A 38 10.74 -4.90 -9.82
N PHE A 39 9.76 -4.19 -9.28
CA PHE A 39 8.42 -4.11 -9.88
C PHE A 39 8.31 -3.12 -11.05
N GLY A 40 9.19 -2.12 -11.06
CA GLY A 40 9.08 -0.95 -11.91
C GLY A 40 8.21 0.13 -11.27
N LEU A 41 8.61 1.37 -11.48
CA LEU A 41 7.93 2.56 -10.96
C LEU A 41 7.53 3.46 -12.13
N THR A 42 6.25 3.80 -12.22
CA THR A 42 5.77 4.76 -13.21
C THR A 42 5.80 6.16 -12.63
N VAL A 43 6.37 7.11 -13.37
CA VAL A 43 6.59 8.49 -12.92
C VAL A 43 6.16 9.48 -14.01
N PRO A 44 5.94 10.77 -13.68
CA PRO A 44 5.70 11.79 -14.69
C PRO A 44 6.87 11.93 -15.66
N ALA A 45 6.57 12.26 -16.92
CA ALA A 45 7.59 12.45 -17.96
C ALA A 45 8.58 13.58 -17.63
N ASP A 46 8.13 14.65 -16.98
CA ASP A 46 8.94 15.81 -16.60
C ASP A 46 9.87 15.55 -15.39
N GLU A 47 9.57 14.53 -14.57
CA GLU A 47 10.40 14.13 -13.42
C GLU A 47 11.39 12.99 -13.74
N TYR A 48 11.24 12.31 -14.88
CA TYR A 48 12.03 11.13 -15.27
C TYR A 48 13.55 11.35 -15.18
N ALA A 49 14.06 12.47 -15.70
CA ALA A 49 15.49 12.75 -15.75
C ALA A 49 16.13 12.88 -14.35
N GLN A 50 15.36 13.31 -13.36
CA GLN A 50 15.83 13.40 -11.98
C GLN A 50 15.69 12.05 -11.26
N LEU A 51 14.56 11.36 -11.42
CA LEU A 51 14.29 10.09 -10.73
C LEU A 51 15.14 8.94 -11.25
N SER A 52 15.52 8.94 -12.53
CA SER A 52 16.42 7.94 -13.14
C SER A 52 17.84 7.93 -12.57
N LYS A 53 18.21 8.92 -11.74
CA LYS A 53 19.46 8.92 -10.98
C LYS A 53 19.40 7.98 -9.76
N THR A 54 18.21 7.67 -9.28
CA THR A 54 17.95 6.85 -8.10
C THR A 54 17.38 5.49 -8.48
N PHE A 55 16.40 5.47 -9.38
CA PHE A 55 15.67 4.28 -9.80
C PHE A 55 16.11 3.83 -11.20
N LYS A 56 16.24 2.52 -11.38
CA LYS A 56 16.71 1.88 -12.63
C LYS A 56 15.55 1.39 -13.50
N ASN A 57 14.44 0.98 -12.90
CA ASN A 57 13.28 0.45 -13.60
C ASN A 57 12.15 1.48 -13.59
N LEU A 58 12.26 2.49 -14.46
CA LEU A 58 11.27 3.55 -14.58
C LEU A 58 10.46 3.43 -15.86
N LYS A 59 9.17 3.71 -15.74
CA LYS A 59 8.25 3.96 -16.84
C LYS A 59 7.75 5.41 -16.73
N VAL A 60 7.34 5.98 -17.85
CA VAL A 60 6.74 7.31 -17.88
C VAL A 60 5.27 7.23 -18.23
N SER A 61 4.47 8.08 -17.62
CA SER A 61 3.09 8.33 -18.01
C SER A 61 2.78 9.81 -17.85
N ASP A 62 1.77 10.29 -18.57
CA ASP A 62 1.17 11.62 -18.37
C ASP A 62 -0.14 11.53 -17.58
N ASP A 63 -0.58 10.31 -17.23
CA ASP A 63 -1.77 10.06 -16.41
C ASP A 63 -1.38 9.86 -14.95
N ILE A 64 -1.82 10.77 -14.08
CA ILE A 64 -1.57 10.71 -12.63
C ILE A 64 -2.07 9.42 -11.97
N ARG A 65 -3.10 8.79 -12.55
CA ARG A 65 -3.66 7.52 -12.05
C ARG A 65 -2.73 6.33 -12.29
N GLU A 66 -1.76 6.51 -13.17
CA GLU A 66 -0.74 5.51 -13.49
C GLU A 66 0.56 5.73 -12.71
N TYR A 67 0.69 6.78 -11.90
CA TYR A 67 1.92 7.01 -11.14
C TYR A 67 2.07 6.01 -10.00
N GLY A 68 3.32 5.66 -9.69
CA GLY A 68 3.66 4.67 -8.67
C GLY A 68 3.76 3.25 -9.19
N LEU A 69 3.51 2.30 -8.30
CA LEU A 69 3.75 0.89 -8.54
C LEU A 69 2.45 0.19 -8.97
N HIS A 70 2.55 -0.61 -10.03
CA HIS A 70 1.43 -1.42 -10.54
C HIS A 70 1.74 -2.90 -10.34
N LEU A 71 1.01 -3.52 -9.41
CA LEU A 71 1.15 -4.95 -9.13
C LEU A 71 0.40 -5.78 -10.18
N ASP A 72 1.00 -6.90 -10.57
CA ASP A 72 0.36 -7.88 -11.43
C ASP A 72 -0.62 -8.78 -10.64
N ALA A 73 -1.19 -9.78 -11.30
CA ALA A 73 -2.14 -10.70 -10.67
C ALA A 73 -1.54 -11.56 -9.54
N ASN A 74 -0.21 -11.72 -9.50
CA ASN A 74 0.49 -12.44 -8.43
C ASN A 74 0.87 -11.53 -7.26
N GLY A 75 0.71 -10.21 -7.41
CA GLY A 75 0.97 -9.22 -6.38
C GLY A 75 2.41 -9.30 -5.88
N PHE A 76 2.58 -9.42 -4.56
CA PHE A 76 3.90 -9.52 -3.94
C PHE A 76 4.49 -10.94 -3.95
N ASN A 77 3.70 -11.96 -4.31
CA ASN A 77 4.13 -13.35 -4.15
C ASN A 77 5.33 -13.73 -5.03
N THR A 78 5.40 -13.21 -6.26
CA THR A 78 6.55 -13.45 -7.16
C THR A 78 7.83 -12.88 -6.55
N PHE A 79 7.78 -11.62 -6.08
CA PHE A 79 8.88 -10.98 -5.37
C PHE A 79 9.32 -11.78 -4.15
N PHE A 80 8.36 -12.24 -3.32
CA PHE A 80 8.69 -13.04 -2.15
C PHE A 80 9.37 -14.36 -2.51
N SER A 81 8.87 -15.04 -3.55
CA SER A 81 9.43 -16.31 -3.98
C SER A 81 10.85 -16.16 -4.54
N GLU A 82 11.07 -15.20 -5.44
CA GLU A 82 12.37 -15.01 -6.10
C GLU A 82 13.45 -14.51 -5.15
N ASN A 83 13.06 -13.82 -4.07
CA ASN A 83 13.98 -13.29 -3.07
C ASN A 83 14.11 -14.17 -1.81
N ASN A 84 13.58 -15.40 -1.82
CA ASN A 84 13.60 -16.32 -0.68
C ASN A 84 13.00 -15.73 0.61
N ILE A 85 11.94 -14.93 0.47
CA ILE A 85 11.20 -14.35 1.58
C ILE A 85 10.09 -15.32 1.98
N ALA A 86 10.12 -15.80 3.22
CA ALA A 86 9.14 -16.72 3.79
C ALA A 86 7.82 -16.03 4.18
N LEU A 87 7.32 -15.17 3.28
CA LEU A 87 6.04 -14.50 3.36
C LEU A 87 5.17 -14.90 2.17
N ARG A 88 3.86 -14.77 2.35
CA ARG A 88 2.83 -14.98 1.33
C ARG A 88 1.81 -13.87 1.43
N GLU A 89 1.39 -13.36 0.28
CA GLU A 89 0.28 -12.46 0.16
C GLU A 89 -0.99 -13.22 -0.26
N THR A 90 -2.12 -12.83 0.34
CA THR A 90 -3.46 -13.07 -0.18
C THR A 90 -4.17 -11.73 -0.38
N PHE A 91 -4.52 -11.41 -1.63
CA PHE A 91 -5.23 -10.17 -1.96
C PHE A 91 -6.74 -10.41 -1.98
N ILE A 92 -7.49 -9.51 -1.31
CA ILE A 92 -8.96 -9.49 -1.30
C ILE A 92 -9.39 -8.21 -2.03
N LYS A 93 -10.13 -8.36 -3.13
CA LYS A 93 -10.52 -7.24 -3.98
C LYS A 93 -11.58 -6.38 -3.30
N ALA A 94 -11.60 -5.09 -3.60
CA ALA A 94 -12.64 -4.19 -3.10
C ALA A 94 -14.08 -4.67 -3.41
N SER A 95 -14.29 -5.37 -4.53
CA SER A 95 -15.59 -5.96 -4.91
C SER A 95 -16.08 -7.05 -3.95
N GLU A 96 -15.18 -7.64 -3.16
CA GLU A 96 -15.48 -8.67 -2.16
C GLU A 96 -15.76 -8.05 -0.78
N LEU A 97 -15.59 -6.74 -0.64
CA LEU A 97 -15.77 -5.99 0.60
C LEU A 97 -17.07 -5.19 0.57
N SER A 98 -17.76 -5.18 1.71
CA SER A 98 -19.03 -4.52 1.92
C SER A 98 -19.14 -4.05 3.36
N GLU A 99 -20.13 -3.18 3.60
CA GLU A 99 -20.46 -2.65 4.91
C GLU A 99 -20.85 -3.78 5.89
N LEU A 100 -21.29 -4.94 5.36
CA LEU A 100 -21.70 -6.10 6.14
C LEU A 100 -20.56 -7.03 6.53
N ASN A 101 -19.42 -7.01 5.80
CA ASN A 101 -18.35 -7.99 6.00
C ASN A 101 -16.96 -7.38 6.23
N PHE A 102 -16.74 -6.09 5.97
CA PHE A 102 -15.40 -5.53 6.02
C PHE A 102 -14.78 -5.67 7.42
N GLU A 103 -15.55 -5.36 8.46
CA GLU A 103 -15.08 -5.54 9.83
C GLU A 103 -14.81 -6.99 10.21
N SER A 104 -15.67 -7.92 9.80
CA SER A 104 -15.51 -9.35 10.13
C SER A 104 -14.34 -9.97 9.36
N VAL A 105 -14.06 -9.49 8.15
CA VAL A 105 -12.82 -9.81 7.42
C VAL A 105 -11.61 -9.35 8.22
N LEU A 106 -11.58 -8.10 8.72
CA LEU A 106 -10.47 -7.62 9.55
C LEU A 106 -10.32 -8.38 10.86
N ASP A 107 -11.43 -8.80 11.47
CA ASP A 107 -11.43 -9.58 12.72
C ASP A 107 -10.97 -11.02 12.53
N ALA A 108 -11.18 -11.60 11.34
CA ALA A 108 -10.75 -12.95 11.00
C ALA A 108 -9.25 -13.05 10.65
N ILE A 109 -8.59 -11.92 10.37
CA ILE A 109 -7.17 -11.91 10.02
C ILE A 109 -6.32 -12.20 11.28
N PRO A 110 -5.42 -13.21 11.24
CA PRO A 110 -4.54 -13.52 12.35
C PRO A 110 -3.76 -12.29 12.86
N CYS A 111 -3.56 -12.21 14.18
CA CYS A 111 -2.91 -11.06 14.80
C CYS A 111 -1.46 -10.83 14.34
N ASP A 112 -0.78 -11.89 13.91
CA ASP A 112 0.59 -11.88 13.42
C ASP A 112 0.71 -11.58 11.92
N SER A 113 -0.41 -11.55 11.19
CA SER A 113 -0.45 -11.10 9.79
C SER A 113 -0.28 -9.59 9.67
N ASP A 114 0.28 -9.13 8.56
CA ASP A 114 0.28 -7.73 8.16
C ASP A 114 -0.86 -7.49 7.16
N VAL A 115 -1.42 -6.27 7.17
CA VAL A 115 -2.51 -5.91 6.27
C VAL A 115 -2.22 -4.56 5.65
N ILE A 116 -2.20 -4.51 4.32
CA ILE A 116 -2.07 -3.29 3.54
C ILE A 116 -3.44 -2.95 2.97
N PHE A 117 -3.88 -1.72 3.16
CA PHE A 117 -5.03 -1.14 2.49
C PHE A 117 -4.58 -0.45 1.22
N PHE A 118 -5.28 -0.68 0.11
CA PHE A 118 -5.14 0.10 -1.13
C PHE A 118 -6.42 0.88 -1.36
N PHE A 119 -6.30 2.21 -1.38
CA PHE A 119 -7.45 3.11 -1.36
C PHE A 119 -7.20 4.35 -2.22
N ASP A 120 -8.29 5.05 -2.54
CA ASP A 120 -8.22 6.34 -3.20
C ASP A 120 -7.87 7.46 -2.19
N TYR A 121 -6.74 8.14 -2.44
CA TYR A 121 -6.23 9.20 -1.59
C TYR A 121 -7.23 10.37 -1.49
N GLY A 122 -7.78 10.80 -2.63
CA GLY A 122 -8.68 11.93 -2.70
C GLY A 122 -9.96 11.71 -1.91
N TYR A 123 -10.53 10.51 -1.99
CA TYR A 123 -11.73 10.16 -1.21
C TYR A 123 -11.43 10.04 0.28
N LEU A 124 -10.37 9.32 0.69
CA LEU A 124 -10.08 9.13 2.10
C LEU A 124 -9.79 10.46 2.82
N TYR A 125 -9.00 11.33 2.18
CA TYR A 125 -8.57 12.61 2.75
C TYR A 125 -9.43 13.80 2.37
N LYS A 126 -10.53 13.58 1.63
CA LYS A 126 -11.45 14.62 1.17
C LYS A 126 -10.73 15.71 0.37
N GLU A 127 -9.78 15.30 -0.46
CA GLU A 127 -8.97 16.15 -1.33
C GLU A 127 -9.40 15.99 -2.79
N THR A 128 -10.32 16.84 -3.27
CA THR A 128 -10.93 16.75 -4.61
C THR A 128 -9.90 16.70 -5.75
N ARG A 129 -8.76 17.38 -5.61
CA ARG A 129 -7.69 17.41 -6.63
C ARG A 129 -6.96 16.06 -6.79
N ASN A 130 -7.08 15.18 -5.80
CA ASN A 130 -6.39 13.91 -5.73
C ASN A 130 -7.35 12.71 -5.86
N ILE A 131 -8.61 12.95 -6.27
CA ILE A 131 -9.54 11.85 -6.59
C ILE A 131 -8.99 11.10 -7.80
N GLY A 132 -8.97 9.77 -7.71
CA GLY A 132 -8.37 8.86 -8.68
C GLY A 132 -6.90 8.52 -8.41
N VAL A 133 -6.26 9.19 -7.44
CA VAL A 133 -4.87 8.90 -7.06
C VAL A 133 -4.85 7.77 -6.04
N GLY A 134 -4.25 6.64 -6.41
CA GLY A 134 -4.07 5.50 -5.51
C GLY A 134 -3.07 5.79 -4.40
N HIS A 135 -3.33 5.24 -3.21
CA HIS A 135 -2.42 5.27 -2.07
C HIS A 135 -2.62 4.03 -1.20
N ASP A 136 -1.71 3.83 -0.26
CA ASP A 136 -1.74 2.69 0.64
C ASP A 136 -1.36 3.03 2.07
N GLY A 137 -1.68 2.10 2.97
CA GLY A 137 -1.35 2.21 4.38
C GLY A 137 -1.48 0.87 5.09
N VAL A 138 -0.76 0.71 6.20
CA VAL A 138 -0.73 -0.55 6.94
C VAL A 138 -1.67 -0.49 8.12
N TYR A 139 -2.61 -1.42 8.19
CA TYR A 139 -3.51 -1.57 9.33
C TYR A 139 -2.73 -1.88 10.63
N LEU A 140 -3.03 -1.14 11.70
CA LEU A 140 -2.44 -1.35 13.02
C LEU A 140 -3.41 -1.99 13.99
N SER A 141 -4.63 -1.43 14.07
CA SER A 141 -5.71 -1.86 14.97
C SER A 141 -7.00 -1.15 14.63
N LYS A 142 -8.12 -1.64 15.16
CA LYS A 142 -9.40 -0.92 15.19
C LYS A 142 -9.86 -0.73 16.63
N SER A 143 -10.61 0.33 16.88
CA SER A 143 -11.28 0.57 18.16
C SER A 143 -12.55 1.35 17.90
N LYS A 144 -13.69 0.83 18.37
CA LYS A 144 -15.02 1.38 18.09
C LYS A 144 -15.24 1.48 16.57
N ASP A 145 -15.52 2.69 16.08
CA ASP A 145 -15.79 3.03 14.69
C ASP A 145 -14.54 3.49 13.92
N GLU A 146 -13.35 3.45 14.53
CA GLU A 146 -12.11 3.92 13.92
C GLU A 146 -11.14 2.78 13.58
N LEU A 147 -10.48 2.93 12.43
CA LEU A 147 -9.28 2.21 12.03
C LEU A 147 -8.06 3.08 12.29
N TYR A 148 -7.01 2.46 12.82
CA TYR A 148 -5.68 3.04 12.97
C TYR A 148 -4.76 2.37 11.96
N TYR A 149 -4.05 3.18 11.19
CA TYR A 149 -3.15 2.71 10.15
C TYR A 149 -1.88 3.56 10.10
N LEU A 150 -0.80 2.99 9.60
CA LEU A 150 0.43 3.69 9.27
C LEU A 150 0.37 4.15 7.82
N ASP A 151 0.58 5.44 7.58
CA ASP A 151 0.68 6.03 6.25
C ASP A 151 2.14 6.36 5.94
N PRO A 152 2.68 5.99 4.76
CA PRO A 152 4.07 6.24 4.39
C PRO A 152 4.34 7.71 4.00
N GLY A 153 3.32 8.56 4.00
CA GLY A 153 3.40 9.98 3.70
C GLY A 153 3.43 10.30 2.20
N PRO A 154 3.93 11.50 1.82
CA PRO A 154 4.64 12.45 2.68
C PRO A 154 3.73 13.31 3.58
N ARG A 155 2.52 13.66 3.15
CA ARG A 155 1.65 14.62 3.89
C ARG A 155 1.08 14.06 5.19
N ARG A 156 0.84 12.76 5.23
CA ARG A 156 0.18 12.05 6.34
C ARG A 156 1.14 11.10 7.06
N LEU A 157 2.46 11.27 6.89
CA LEU A 157 3.46 10.35 7.42
C LEU A 157 3.21 10.00 8.90
N GLY A 158 3.10 8.71 9.20
CA GLY A 158 2.95 8.19 10.55
C GLY A 158 1.58 7.57 10.83
N VAL A 159 1.24 7.46 12.11
CA VAL A 159 0.01 6.81 12.56
C VAL A 159 -1.16 7.77 12.40
N ASN A 160 -2.17 7.33 11.65
CA ASN A 160 -3.41 8.06 11.42
C ASN A 160 -4.62 7.24 11.89
N SER A 161 -5.73 7.92 12.08
CA SER A 161 -7.04 7.28 12.27
C SER A 161 -8.05 7.77 11.25
N VAL A 162 -9.01 6.91 10.94
CA VAL A 162 -10.15 7.22 10.08
C VAL A 162 -11.33 6.36 10.49
N LYS A 163 -12.54 6.77 10.15
CA LYS A 163 -13.70 5.90 10.33
C LYS A 163 -13.59 4.65 9.46
N ILE A 164 -14.07 3.52 9.97
CA ILE A 164 -14.11 2.24 9.23
C ILE A 164 -14.86 2.40 7.90
N GLU A 165 -16.01 3.09 7.93
CA GLU A 165 -16.86 3.34 6.76
C GLU A 165 -16.13 4.16 5.68
N ASP A 166 -15.36 5.18 6.10
CA ASP A 166 -14.63 6.07 5.18
C ASP A 166 -13.46 5.32 4.51
N MET A 167 -12.76 4.45 5.25
CA MET A 167 -11.73 3.58 4.67
C MET A 167 -12.33 2.59 3.66
N LEU A 168 -13.42 1.91 4.02
CA LEU A 168 -14.10 0.99 3.10
C LEU A 168 -14.54 1.71 1.82
N PHE A 169 -15.13 2.90 1.97
CA PHE A 169 -15.55 3.71 0.84
C PHE A 169 -14.35 4.08 -0.06
N ALA A 170 -13.24 4.53 0.52
CA ALA A 170 -12.04 4.88 -0.24
C ALA A 170 -11.38 3.66 -0.93
N ILE A 171 -11.39 2.49 -0.29
CA ILE A 171 -10.95 1.22 -0.90
C ILE A 171 -11.82 0.87 -2.11
N LYS A 172 -13.15 1.00 -1.97
CA LYS A 172 -14.12 0.72 -3.05
C LYS A 172 -14.09 1.75 -4.18
N ALA A 173 -13.68 2.98 -3.89
CA ALA A 173 -13.60 4.06 -4.87
C ALA A 173 -12.30 4.04 -5.69
N ALA A 174 -11.28 3.29 -5.27
CA ALA A 174 -10.02 3.19 -5.99
C ALA A 174 -10.24 2.56 -7.39
N TYR A 175 -9.88 3.33 -8.42
CA TYR A 175 -10.19 3.06 -9.84
C TYR A 175 -9.66 1.71 -10.35
N ALA A 176 -8.45 1.32 -9.93
CA ALA A 176 -7.84 0.03 -10.23
C ALA A 176 -6.94 -0.38 -9.06
N GLY A 177 -7.07 -1.62 -8.59
CA GLY A 177 -6.22 -2.15 -7.51
C GLY A 177 -6.73 -1.89 -6.08
N GLY A 178 -7.92 -1.31 -5.92
CA GLY A 178 -8.57 -1.21 -4.61
C GLY A 178 -8.77 -2.57 -3.94
N GLY A 179 -8.42 -2.67 -2.66
CA GLY A 179 -8.58 -3.89 -1.89
C GLY A 179 -7.70 -3.92 -0.66
N ILE A 180 -7.51 -5.11 -0.12
CA ILE A 180 -6.61 -5.35 1.01
C ILE A 180 -5.66 -6.51 0.70
N SER A 181 -4.36 -6.32 0.95
CA SER A 181 -3.39 -7.42 0.93
C SER A 181 -3.14 -7.91 2.34
N VAL A 182 -3.37 -9.20 2.58
CA VAL A 182 -3.05 -9.88 3.83
C VAL A 182 -1.74 -10.64 3.63
N ILE A 183 -0.72 -10.27 4.39
CA ILE A 183 0.62 -10.88 4.34
C ILE A 183 0.81 -11.77 5.56
N THR A 184 1.12 -13.04 5.33
CA THR A 184 1.34 -14.06 6.36
C THR A 184 2.70 -14.72 6.20
N LYS A 185 3.21 -15.32 7.28
CA LYS A 185 4.37 -16.22 7.20
C LYS A 185 4.00 -17.51 6.48
N LYS A 186 4.93 -18.05 5.70
CA LYS A 186 4.83 -19.38 5.07
C LYS A 186 5.19 -20.49 6.05
#